data_AF-A0A164EQE1-F1
#
_entry.id   AF-A0A164EQE1-F1
#
_cell.length_a   1.000
_cell.length_b   1.000
_cell.length_c   1.000
_cell.angle_alpha   90.00
_cell.angle_beta   90.00
_cell.angle_gamma   90.00
#
_symmetry.space_group_name_H-M   'P 1'
#
loop_
_entity.id
_entity.type
_entity.pdbx_description
1 polymer ?
#
loop_
_entity_poly.entity_id
_entity_poly.type
_entity_poly.pdbx_seq_one_letter_code
_entity_poly.pdbx_strand_id
1 'polypeptide(L)'
;MTMVSFRVDDEDAAAVEQWARRLHIDRSELLRQALRRHLAELAADQDVQAYAEQPLTDDEKALGDIADWGPAEDWTDWADAAR
;
A
#
# COMPACT_ATOMS: atom_id res chain seq x y z
N MET A 1 -15.60 5.34 10.58
CA MET A 1 -15.30 6.20 9.41
C MET A 1 -15.27 7.63 9.89
N THR A 2 -14.21 8.37 9.59
CA THR A 2 -14.10 9.80 9.93
C THR A 2 -14.26 10.60 8.65
N MET A 3 -15.11 11.63 8.68
CA MET A 3 -15.30 12.53 7.55
C MET A 3 -14.20 13.60 7.57
N VAL A 4 -13.52 13.78 6.44
CA VAL A 4 -12.52 14.83 6.24
C VAL A 4 -13.05 15.76 5.16
N SER A 5 -13.07 17.06 5.43
CA SER A 5 -13.39 18.10 4.46
C SER A 5 -12.18 19.02 4.28
N PHE A 6 -11.93 19.41 3.04
CA PHE A 6 -10.87 20.32 2.67
C PHE A 6 -11.32 21.16 1.47
N ARG A 7 -10.65 22.29 1.25
CA ARG A 7 -10.89 23.13 0.08
C ARG A 7 -9.92 22.71 -1.03
N VAL A 8 -10.42 22.77 -2.25
CA VAL A 8 -9.67 22.55 -3.49
C VAL A 8 -10.02 23.67 -4.45
N ASP A 9 -9.14 23.92 -5.41
CA ASP A 9 -9.44 24.83 -6.50
C ASP A 9 -10.51 24.24 -7.43
N ASP A 10 -11.26 25.12 -8.11
CA ASP A 10 -12.37 24.71 -8.98
C ASP A 10 -11.90 23.79 -10.12
N GLU A 11 -10.67 23.97 -10.60
CA GLU A 11 -10.05 23.12 -11.62
C GLU A 11 -9.87 21.68 -11.13
N ASP A 12 -9.31 21.50 -9.94
CA ASP A 12 -9.11 20.19 -9.33
C ASP A 12 -10.44 19.50 -9.04
N ALA A 13 -11.42 20.26 -8.55
CA ALA A 13 -12.77 19.75 -8.34
C ALA A 13 -13.37 19.22 -9.66
N ALA A 14 -13.25 19.98 -10.75
CA ALA A 14 -13.74 19.57 -12.06
C ALA A 14 -13.00 18.33 -12.60
N ALA A 15 -11.68 18.25 -12.41
CA ALA A 15 -10.86 17.11 -12.82
C ALA A 15 -11.28 15.84 -12.07
N VAL A 16 -11.47 15.93 -10.76
CA VAL A 16 -11.95 14.82 -9.92
C VAL A 16 -13.31 14.30 -10.39
N GLU A 17 -14.26 15.19 -10.69
CA GLU A 17 -15.58 14.81 -11.22
C GLU A 17 -15.49 14.19 -12.62
N GLN A 18 -14.58 14.65 -13.47
CA GLN A 18 -14.35 14.07 -14.79
C GLN A 18 -13.80 12.64 -14.69
N TRP A 19 -12.78 12.42 -13.86
CA TRP A 19 -12.15 11.13 -13.69
C TRP A 19 -13.04 10.12 -12.97
N ALA A 20 -13.76 10.54 -11.93
CA ALA A 20 -14.74 9.70 -11.24
C ALA A 20 -15.80 9.14 -12.22
N ARG A 21 -16.34 10.01 -13.09
CA ARG A 21 -17.27 9.59 -14.15
C ARG A 21 -16.64 8.63 -15.15
N ARG A 22 -15.42 8.92 -15.62
CA ARG A 22 -14.71 8.08 -16.60
C ARG A 22 -14.39 6.69 -16.05
N LEU A 23 -14.10 6.60 -14.76
CA LEU A 23 -13.77 5.36 -14.07
C LEU A 23 -15.02 4.65 -13.50
N HIS A 24 -16.20 5.25 -13.62
CA HIS A 24 -17.46 4.75 -13.06
C HIS A 24 -17.40 4.48 -11.54
N ILE A 25 -16.76 5.38 -10.79
CA ILE A 25 -16.65 5.32 -9.33
C ILE A 25 -17.11 6.63 -8.68
N ASP A 26 -17.41 6.58 -7.39
CA ASP A 26 -17.72 7.78 -6.62
C ASP A 26 -16.48 8.68 -6.43
N ARG A 27 -16.71 10.00 -6.38
CA ARG A 27 -15.68 10.98 -6.03
C ARG A 27 -14.93 10.61 -4.74
N SER A 28 -15.68 10.21 -3.72
CA SER A 28 -15.08 9.86 -2.43
C SER A 28 -14.18 8.64 -2.50
N GLU A 29 -14.47 7.70 -3.41
CA GLU A 29 -13.64 6.53 -3.65
C GLU A 29 -12.36 6.92 -4.37
N LEU A 30 -12.44 7.73 -5.44
CA LEU A 30 -11.27 8.24 -6.15
C LEU A 30 -10.30 8.97 -5.20
N LEU A 31 -10.81 9.92 -4.40
CA LEU A 31 -9.99 10.69 -3.47
C LEU A 31 -9.41 9.81 -2.35
N ARG A 32 -10.17 8.82 -1.86
CA ARG A 32 -9.69 7.88 -0.86
C ARG A 32 -8.56 7.01 -1.39
N GLN A 33 -8.66 6.53 -2.63
CA GLN A 33 -7.59 5.75 -3.27
C GLN A 33 -6.33 6.58 -3.48
N ALA A 34 -6.48 7.82 -3.98
CA ALA A 34 -5.36 8.75 -4.13
C ALA A 34 -4.66 9.03 -2.80
N LEU A 35 -5.42 9.33 -1.74
CA LEU A 35 -4.88 9.56 -0.41
C LEU A 35 -4.15 8.32 0.13
N ARG A 36 -4.75 7.12 -0.02
CA ARG A 36 -4.12 5.87 0.42
C ARG A 36 -2.79 5.61 -0.29
N ARG A 37 -2.75 5.84 -1.61
CA ARG A 37 -1.52 5.70 -2.38
C ARG A 37 -0.44 6.65 -1.89
N HIS A 38 -0.78 7.93 -1.72
CA HIS A 38 0.19 8.92 -1.28
C HIS A 38 0.71 8.67 0.14
N LEU A 39 -0.15 8.23 1.06
CA LEU A 39 0.28 7.85 2.41
C LEU A 39 1.19 6.62 2.40
N ALA A 40 0.94 5.65 1.52
CA ALA A 40 1.81 4.49 1.36
C ALA A 40 3.17 4.88 0.78
N GLU A 41 3.21 5.80 -0.19
CA GLU A 41 4.48 6.36 -0.73
C GLU A 41 5.28 7.06 0.38
N LEU A 42 4.64 7.93 1.17
CA LEU A 42 5.30 8.62 2.28
C LEU A 42 5.84 7.66 3.35
N ALA A 43 5.09 6.59 3.66
CA ALA A 43 5.55 5.57 4.60
C ALA A 43 6.75 4.80 4.04
N ALA A 44 6.70 4.41 2.76
CA ALA A 44 7.81 3.74 2.10
C ALA A 44 9.07 4.60 2.05
N ASP A 45 8.94 5.90 1.78
CA ASP A 45 10.07 6.84 1.79
C ASP A 45 10.70 6.92 3.19
N GLN A 46 9.88 6.93 4.25
CA GLN A 46 10.37 6.89 5.63
C GLN A 46 11.10 5.59 5.96
N ASP A 47 10.57 4.44 5.53
CA ASP A 47 11.21 3.14 5.73
C ASP A 47 12.58 3.09 5.02
N VAL A 48 12.67 3.61 3.78
CA VAL A 48 13.93 3.70 3.05
C VAL A 48 14.95 4.56 3.81
N GLN A 49 14.52 5.71 4.37
CA GLN A 49 15.41 6.53 5.19
C GLN A 49 15.84 5.80 6.47
N ALA A 50 14.90 5.12 7.15
CA ALA A 50 15.20 4.36 8.36
C ALA A 50 16.24 3.25 8.09
N TYR A 51 16.11 2.52 6.98
CA TYR A 51 17.10 1.53 6.56
C TYR A 51 18.42 2.13 6.09
N ALA A 52 18.44 3.37 5.58
CA ALA A 52 19.68 4.07 5.27
C ALA A 52 20.42 4.52 6.53
N GLU A 53 19.69 5.01 7.53
CA GLU A 53 20.23 5.43 8.83
C GLU A 53 20.66 4.24 9.68
N GLN A 54 19.89 3.15 9.64
CA GLN A 54 20.17 1.91 10.34
C GLN A 54 20.07 0.74 9.35
N PRO A 55 21.15 0.46 8.61
CA PRO A 55 21.20 -0.68 7.70
C PRO A 55 20.91 -1.99 8.44
N LEU A 56 20.27 -2.92 7.74
CA LEU A 56 20.05 -4.28 8.24
C LEU A 56 21.35 -4.86 8.77
N THR A 57 21.26 -5.44 9.97
CA THR A 57 22.35 -6.18 10.59
C THR A 57 22.70 -7.40 9.76
N ASP A 58 23.91 -7.93 9.96
CA ASP A 58 24.35 -9.13 9.25
C ASP A 58 23.47 -10.35 9.59
N ASP A 59 22.93 -10.41 10.82
CA ASP A 59 21.98 -11.44 11.26
C ASP A 59 20.64 -11.35 10.51
N GLU A 60 20.14 -10.13 10.24
CA GLU A 60 18.90 -9.93 9.49
C GLU A 60 19.10 -10.21 7.99
N LYS A 61 20.28 -9.90 7.45
CA LYS A 61 20.63 -10.23 6.05
C LYS A 61 20.76 -11.73 5.85
N ALA A 62 21.27 -12.47 6.84
CA ALA A 62 21.39 -13.93 6.79
C ALA A 62 20.03 -14.64 6.60
N LEU A 63 18.92 -14.00 6.96
CA LEU A 63 17.57 -14.53 6.69
C LEU A 63 17.20 -14.48 5.19
N GLY A 64 17.77 -13.53 4.44
CA GLY A 64 17.66 -13.45 2.99
C GLY A 64 18.49 -14.52 2.27
N ASP A 65 19.57 -15.00 2.87
CA ASP A 65 20.40 -16.09 2.31
C ASP A 65 19.69 -17.46 2.38
N ILE A 66 18.68 -17.59 3.24
CA ILE A 66 17.83 -18.79 3.39
C ILE A 66 16.63 -18.73 2.43
N ALA A 67 16.42 -17.61 1.74
CA ALA A 67 15.22 -17.33 0.96
C ALA A 67 15.15 -18.04 -0.40
N ASP A 68 15.37 -19.36 -0.43
CA ASP A 68 14.73 -20.24 -1.41
C ASP A 68 13.31 -20.55 -0.93
N TRP A 69 12.52 -19.49 -0.70
CA TRP A 69 11.08 -19.63 -0.50
C TRP A 69 10.49 -19.99 -1.86
N GLY A 70 10.65 -21.27 -2.23
CA GLY A 70 10.11 -21.85 -3.44
C GLY A 70 8.62 -21.52 -3.59
N PRO A 71 8.08 -21.60 -4.82
CA PRO A 71 6.66 -21.32 -5.06
C PRO A 71 5.84 -22.13 -4.06
N ALA A 72 5.08 -21.42 -3.22
CA ALA A 72 4.19 -21.94 -2.20
C ALA A 72 3.73 -23.37 -2.51
N GLU A 73 4.36 -24.38 -1.89
CA GLU A 73 3.85 -25.75 -1.94
C GLU A 73 2.38 -25.72 -1.55
N ASP A 74 1.55 -26.46 -2.26
CA ASP A 74 0.08 -26.41 -2.19
C ASP A 74 -0.39 -26.46 -0.73
N TRP A 75 -0.83 -25.31 -0.20
CA TRP A 75 -1.22 -25.11 1.20
C TRP A 75 -2.45 -25.96 1.58
N THR A 76 -3.00 -26.68 0.61
CA THR A 76 -4.03 -27.70 0.74
C THR A 76 -3.66 -28.77 1.78
N ASP A 77 -2.38 -29.12 1.93
CA ASP A 77 -1.94 -30.11 2.95
C ASP A 77 -2.12 -29.64 4.40
N TRP A 78 -2.26 -28.33 4.63
CA TRP A 78 -2.49 -27.77 5.97
C TRP A 78 -3.98 -27.65 6.34
N ALA A 79 -4.89 -27.90 5.40
CA ALA A 79 -6.32 -27.78 5.64
C ALA A 79 -6.86 -28.85 6.61
N ASP A 80 -6.23 -30.02 6.68
CA ASP A 80 -6.63 -31.10 7.59
C ASP A 80 -5.94 -31.03 8.96
N ALA A 81 -4.97 -30.13 9.17
CA ALA A 81 -4.23 -30.01 10.44
C ALA A 81 -5.05 -29.36 11.58
N ALA A 82 -6.21 -28.78 11.27
CA ALA A 82 -7.08 -28.09 12.23
C ALA A 82 -8.32 -28.92 12.63
N ARG A 83 -8.39 -30.22 12.31
CA ARG A 83 -9.53 -31.09 12.62
C ARG A 83 -9.25 -32.09 13.74
#